data_AF-A0A3B9MSL7-F1
#
_entry.id   AF-A0A3B9MSL7-F1
#
_cell.length_a   1.000
_cell.length_b   1.000
_cell.length_c   1.000
_cell.angle_alpha   90.00
_cell.angle_beta   90.00
_cell.angle_gamma   90.00
#
_symmetry.space_group_name_H-M   'P 1'
#
loop_
_entity.id
_entity.type
_entity.pdbx_description
1 polymer ?
#
loop_
_entity_poly.entity_id
_entity_poly.type
_entity_poly.pdbx_seq_one_letter_code
_entity_poly.pdbx_strand_id
1 'polypeptide(L)'
;MNYFRVHMKDCAYITKQPRGIFTAVGKLVDSKMLTEEEEKDYWRNREYFERVLPVPPFYENNNPDGAITWFKNNDEAKDIWEQMTFYREMCKKYGVKLYVSECEEIPGELIYEDAFQIAVKNQTEGIVIITKEL
;
A
#
# COMPACT_ATOMS: atom_id res chain seq x y z
N MET A 1 8.19 11.22 13.84
CA MET A 1 8.51 10.66 12.51
C MET A 1 7.17 10.40 11.87
N ASN A 2 6.85 11.02 10.74
CA ASN A 2 5.51 10.91 10.18
C ASN A 2 5.44 9.65 9.30
N TYR A 3 4.30 8.98 9.31
CA TYR A 3 4.03 7.82 8.47
C TYR A 3 2.84 8.12 7.58
N PHE A 4 2.83 7.55 6.37
CA PHE A 4 1.70 7.68 5.47
C PHE A 4 1.34 6.36 4.81
N ARG A 5 0.08 6.19 4.47
CA ARG A 5 -0.43 5.01 3.75
C ARG A 5 -1.35 5.46 2.63
N VAL A 6 -1.08 4.96 1.42
CA VAL A 6 -1.95 5.15 0.26
C VAL A 6 -2.84 3.94 0.08
N HIS A 7 -4.14 4.17 0.10
CA HIS A 7 -5.12 3.10 0.10
C HIS A 7 -6.42 3.48 -0.61
N MET A 8 -7.20 2.48 -1.00
CA MET A 8 -8.60 2.67 -1.44
C MET A 8 -9.55 2.65 -0.23
N LYS A 9 -10.84 2.93 -0.44
CA LYS A 9 -11.84 2.85 0.65
C LYS A 9 -12.16 1.41 1.06
N ASP A 10 -12.10 0.47 0.13
CA ASP A 10 -12.46 -0.93 0.39
C ASP A 10 -11.49 -1.61 1.35
N CYS A 11 -12.03 -2.27 2.36
CA CYS A 11 -11.24 -3.04 3.31
C CYS A 11 -10.80 -4.41 2.74
N ALA A 12 -9.64 -4.88 3.19
CA ALA A 12 -9.21 -6.26 2.98
C ALA A 12 -9.94 -7.20 3.93
N TYR A 13 -10.22 -8.43 3.47
CA TYR A 13 -10.95 -9.41 4.27
C TYR A 13 -10.16 -9.83 5.52
N ILE A 14 -8.83 -10.00 5.40
CA ILE A 14 -7.95 -10.46 6.48
C ILE A 14 -7.70 -9.33 7.49
N THR A 15 -7.19 -8.19 7.03
CA THR A 15 -6.75 -7.10 7.91
C THR A 15 -7.92 -6.26 8.46
N LYS A 16 -9.10 -6.34 7.83
CA LYS A 16 -10.25 -5.41 8.03
C LYS A 16 -9.93 -3.94 7.80
N GLN A 17 -8.75 -3.65 7.25
CA GLN A 17 -8.23 -2.31 6.99
C GLN A 17 -8.30 -1.97 5.50
N PRO A 18 -8.33 -0.68 5.14
CA PRO A 18 -8.28 -0.22 3.75
C PRO A 18 -7.12 -0.83 2.95
N ARG A 19 -7.41 -1.33 1.74
CA ARG A 19 -6.41 -1.99 0.88
C ARG A 19 -5.40 -0.99 0.33
N GLY A 20 -4.12 -1.35 0.37
CA GLY A 20 -3.04 -0.54 -0.20
C GLY A 20 -3.09 -0.48 -1.73
N ILE A 21 -2.41 0.52 -2.31
CA ILE A 21 -2.43 0.82 -3.74
C ILE A 21 -2.04 -0.37 -4.65
N PHE A 22 -1.05 -1.18 -4.28
CA PHE A 22 -0.64 -2.36 -5.06
C PHE A 22 -1.77 -3.39 -5.17
N THR A 23 -2.46 -3.67 -4.07
CA THR A 23 -3.60 -4.58 -4.05
C THR A 23 -4.80 -3.99 -4.79
N ALA A 24 -4.98 -2.67 -4.76
CA ALA A 24 -6.06 -2.01 -5.48
C ALA A 24 -5.98 -2.26 -6.99
N VAL A 25 -4.80 -2.06 -7.59
CA VAL A 25 -4.58 -2.35 -9.01
C VAL A 25 -4.55 -3.86 -9.28
N GLY A 26 -3.99 -4.67 -8.37
CA GLY A 26 -4.04 -6.13 -8.49
C GLY A 26 -5.47 -6.67 -8.62
N LYS A 27 -6.46 -6.09 -7.93
CA LYS A 27 -7.86 -6.49 -8.10
C LYS A 27 -8.42 -6.16 -9.49
N LEU A 28 -7.93 -5.10 -10.16
CA LEU A 28 -8.32 -4.80 -11.54
C LEU A 28 -7.83 -5.90 -12.51
N VAL A 29 -6.64 -6.45 -12.25
CA VAL A 29 -6.09 -7.61 -12.95
C VAL A 29 -6.95 -8.85 -12.66
N ASP A 30 -7.16 -9.19 -11.39
CA ASP A 30 -7.92 -10.38 -10.97
C ASP A 30 -9.36 -10.39 -11.51
N SER A 31 -9.98 -9.21 -11.63
CA SER A 31 -11.32 -9.01 -12.17
C SER A 31 -11.39 -8.94 -13.70
N LYS A 32 -10.26 -9.09 -14.40
CA LYS A 32 -10.15 -9.03 -15.87
C LYS A 32 -10.69 -7.75 -16.48
N MET A 33 -10.51 -6.62 -15.78
CA MET A 33 -10.92 -5.29 -16.26
C MET A 33 -9.86 -4.62 -17.15
N LEU A 34 -8.63 -5.10 -17.09
CA LEU A 34 -7.51 -4.56 -17.86
C LEU A 34 -7.46 -5.12 -19.27
N THR A 35 -6.95 -4.33 -20.21
CA THR A 35 -6.51 -4.84 -21.51
C THR A 35 -5.24 -5.69 -21.35
N GLU A 36 -4.93 -6.52 -22.35
CA GLU A 36 -3.72 -7.34 -22.34
C GLU A 36 -2.42 -6.52 -22.24
N GLU A 37 -2.39 -5.32 -22.82
CA GLU A 37 -1.24 -4.42 -22.76
C GLU A 37 -1.07 -3.84 -21.34
N GLU A 38 -2.16 -3.41 -20.72
CA GLU A 38 -2.14 -2.91 -19.34
C GLU A 38 -1.78 -3.99 -18.33
N GLU A 39 -2.23 -5.22 -18.55
CA GLU A 39 -1.83 -6.35 -17.70
C GLU A 39 -0.33 -6.63 -17.83
N LYS A 40 0.24 -6.59 -19.05
CA LYS A 40 1.69 -6.69 -19.24
C LYS A 40 2.45 -5.57 -18.54
N ASP A 41 1.96 -4.33 -18.65
CA ASP A 41 2.54 -3.19 -17.95
C ASP A 41 2.43 -3.31 -16.43
N TYR A 42 1.32 -3.86 -15.92
CA TYR A 42 1.15 -4.17 -14.50
C TYR A 42 2.22 -5.15 -14.03
N TRP A 43 2.40 -6.28 -14.72
CA TRP A 43 3.39 -7.27 -14.33
C TRP A 43 4.82 -6.74 -14.39
N ARG A 44 5.15 -5.91 -15.40
CA ARG A 44 6.47 -5.22 -15.47
C ARG A 44 6.70 -4.28 -14.28
N ASN A 45 5.69 -3.50 -13.91
CA ASN A 45 5.78 -2.60 -12.75
C ASN A 45 5.87 -3.40 -11.45
N ARG A 46 5.11 -4.49 -11.32
CA ARG A 46 5.15 -5.34 -10.14
C ARG A 46 6.53 -5.96 -9.92
N GLU A 47 7.11 -6.54 -10.98
CA GLU A 47 8.47 -7.08 -10.93
C GLU A 47 9.51 -6.01 -10.54
N TYR A 48 9.37 -4.78 -11.06
CA TYR A 48 10.23 -3.67 -10.67
C TYR A 48 10.14 -3.39 -9.15
N PHE A 49 8.93 -3.22 -8.60
CA PHE A 49 8.74 -2.92 -7.19
C PHE A 49 9.14 -4.07 -6.27
N GLU A 50 8.95 -5.33 -6.67
CA GLU A 50 9.44 -6.49 -5.90
C GLU A 50 10.99 -6.52 -5.79
N ARG A 51 11.71 -5.83 -6.67
CA ARG A 51 13.18 -5.68 -6.58
C ARG A 51 13.63 -4.49 -5.74
N VAL A 52 12.91 -3.37 -5.81
CA VAL A 52 13.35 -2.10 -5.18
C VAL A 52 12.70 -1.83 -3.82
N LEU A 53 11.52 -2.41 -3.57
CA LEU A 53 10.80 -2.29 -2.32
C LEU A 53 10.82 -3.66 -1.61
N PRO A 54 11.48 -3.78 -0.44
CA PRO A 54 11.50 -5.03 0.30
C PRO A 54 10.08 -5.55 0.56
N VAL A 55 9.87 -6.85 0.35
CA VAL A 55 8.62 -7.53 0.68
C VAL A 55 8.72 -8.03 2.13
N PRO A 56 7.85 -7.55 3.04
CA PRO A 56 7.87 -8.04 4.42
C PRO A 56 7.69 -9.57 4.52
N PRO A 57 8.51 -10.30 5.32
CA PRO A 57 8.49 -11.77 5.36
C PRO A 57 7.15 -12.38 5.77
N PHE A 58 6.31 -11.67 6.53
CA PHE A 58 5.00 -12.19 6.95
C PHE A 58 4.04 -12.42 5.77
N TYR A 59 4.31 -11.84 4.58
CA TYR A 59 3.54 -12.15 3.38
C TYR A 59 3.76 -13.58 2.87
N GLU A 60 4.89 -14.22 3.18
CA GLU A 60 5.16 -15.63 2.82
C GLU A 60 4.13 -16.59 3.45
N ASN A 61 3.62 -16.24 4.64
CA ASN A 61 2.61 -17.00 5.37
C ASN A 61 1.19 -16.43 5.19
N ASN A 62 0.96 -15.68 4.10
CA ASN A 62 -0.34 -15.06 3.79
C ASN A 62 -0.82 -14.06 4.87
N ASN A 63 0.10 -13.33 5.50
CA ASN A 63 -0.16 -12.27 6.49
C ASN A 63 -1.11 -12.72 7.64
N PRO A 64 -0.70 -13.71 8.46
CA PRO A 64 -1.56 -14.33 9.47
C PRO A 64 -1.98 -13.36 10.58
N ASP A 65 -1.14 -12.36 10.87
CA ASP A 65 -1.39 -11.33 11.87
C ASP A 65 -2.27 -10.17 11.37
N GLY A 66 -2.69 -10.20 10.10
CA GLY A 66 -3.49 -9.12 9.52
C GLY A 66 -2.78 -7.76 9.51
N ALA A 67 -1.45 -7.76 9.41
CA ALA A 67 -0.63 -6.56 9.44
C ALA A 67 -0.87 -5.66 8.23
N ILE A 68 -0.66 -4.37 8.41
CA ILE A 68 -0.69 -3.35 7.35
C ILE A 68 0.62 -2.57 7.31
N THR A 69 1.04 -2.20 6.11
CA THR A 69 2.25 -1.40 5.90
C THR A 69 1.97 0.10 5.84
N TRP A 70 2.90 0.90 6.35
CA TRP A 70 2.89 2.35 6.25
C TRP A 70 4.26 2.81 5.76
N PHE A 71 4.30 3.70 4.79
CA PHE A 71 5.53 4.35 4.37
C PHE A 71 6.01 5.31 5.46
N LYS A 72 7.32 5.40 5.61
CA LYS A 72 7.98 6.45 6.39
C LYS A 72 7.89 7.77 5.61
N ASN A 73 7.92 8.91 6.28
CA ASN A 73 8.06 10.21 5.63
C ASN A 73 9.53 10.66 5.59
N ASN A 74 10.35 9.87 4.90
CA ASN A 74 11.76 10.15 4.60
C ASN A 74 11.99 10.21 3.08
N ASP A 75 13.21 10.53 2.66
CA ASP A 75 13.52 10.76 1.24
C ASP A 75 13.47 9.46 0.43
N GLU A 76 13.87 8.34 1.02
CA GLU A 76 13.80 7.01 0.39
C GLU A 76 12.35 6.61 0.08
N ALA A 77 11.43 6.77 1.03
CA ALA A 77 10.02 6.45 0.83
C ALA A 77 9.32 7.41 -0.14
N LYS A 78 9.72 8.70 -0.17
CA LYS A 78 9.22 9.67 -1.15
C LYS A 78 9.62 9.29 -2.57
N ASP A 79 10.88 8.92 -2.78
CA ASP A 79 11.35 8.46 -4.10
C ASP A 79 10.58 7.23 -4.58
N ILE A 80 10.41 6.22 -3.72
CA ILE A 80 9.59 5.05 -4.03
C ILE A 80 8.14 5.44 -4.35
N TRP A 81 7.55 6.37 -3.60
CA TRP A 81 6.20 6.88 -3.89
C TRP A 81 6.13 7.58 -5.24
N GLU A 82 7.10 8.44 -5.60
CA GLU A 82 7.13 9.14 -6.88
C GLU A 82 7.14 8.17 -8.07
N GLN A 83 7.86 7.05 -7.94
CA GLN A 83 7.91 6.00 -8.94
C GLN A 83 6.59 5.25 -9.13
N MET A 84 5.65 5.29 -8.17
CA MET A 84 4.34 4.62 -8.26
C MET A 84 3.32 5.32 -9.19
N THR A 85 3.78 6.13 -10.14
CA THR A 85 2.90 6.88 -11.07
C THR A 85 1.98 5.95 -11.85
N PHE A 86 2.49 4.80 -12.31
CA PHE A 86 1.69 3.79 -13.00
C PHE A 86 0.44 3.40 -12.20
N TYR A 87 0.60 3.05 -10.92
CA TYR A 87 -0.52 2.59 -10.09
C TYR A 87 -1.55 3.69 -9.84
N ARG A 88 -1.11 4.94 -9.67
CA ARG A 88 -2.01 6.10 -9.54
C ARG A 88 -2.84 6.31 -10.80
N GLU A 89 -2.21 6.29 -11.96
CA GLU A 89 -2.89 6.48 -13.24
C GLU A 89 -3.84 5.31 -13.55
N MET A 90 -3.48 4.07 -13.22
CA MET A 90 -4.40 2.93 -13.34
C MET A 90 -5.63 3.10 -12.45
N CYS A 91 -5.45 3.48 -11.19
CA CYS A 91 -6.57 3.75 -10.29
C CYS A 91 -7.48 4.86 -10.85
N LYS A 92 -6.88 5.98 -11.30
CA LYS A 92 -7.62 7.09 -11.90
C LYS A 92 -8.39 6.68 -13.16
N LYS A 93 -7.76 5.94 -14.09
CA LYS A 93 -8.36 5.47 -15.34
C LYS A 93 -9.60 4.61 -15.08
N TYR A 94 -9.54 3.75 -14.08
CA TYR A 94 -10.63 2.82 -13.73
C TYR A 94 -11.58 3.34 -12.64
N GLY A 95 -11.48 4.63 -12.28
CA GLY A 95 -12.38 5.25 -11.29
C GLY A 95 -12.18 4.75 -9.85
N VAL A 96 -11.03 4.15 -9.55
CA VAL A 96 -10.65 3.74 -8.19
C VAL A 96 -10.12 4.95 -7.44
N LYS A 97 -10.89 5.44 -6.47
CA LYS A 97 -10.48 6.54 -5.60
C LYS A 97 -9.37 6.12 -4.64
N LEU A 98 -8.35 6.96 -4.54
CA LEU A 98 -7.24 6.80 -3.61
C LEU A 98 -7.35 7.81 -2.47
N TYR A 99 -6.87 7.39 -1.31
CA TYR A 99 -6.79 8.17 -0.09
C TYR A 99 -5.37 8.07 0.46
N VAL A 100 -4.92 9.14 1.10
CA VAL A 100 -3.70 9.16 1.90
C VAL A 100 -4.09 9.36 3.34
N SER A 101 -3.68 8.42 4.18
CA SER A 101 -3.75 8.54 5.64
C SER A 101 -2.37 8.85 6.20
N GLU A 102 -2.28 9.81 7.12
CA GLU A 102 -1.05 10.29 7.74
C GLU A 102 -1.16 10.25 9.27
N CYS A 103 -0.07 9.90 9.96
CA CYS A 103 0.04 9.96 11.42
C CYS A 103 1.47 10.30 11.86
N GLU A 104 1.62 10.85 13.07
CA GLU A 104 2.93 11.26 13.63
C GLU A 104 3.58 10.17 14.51
N GLU A 105 2.79 9.16 14.89
CA GLU A 105 3.17 8.05 15.76
C GLU A 105 3.04 6.71 15.01
N ILE A 106 3.70 5.66 15.51
CA ILE A 106 3.57 4.31 14.95
C ILE A 106 2.13 3.82 15.15
N PRO A 107 1.38 3.49 14.07
CA PRO A 107 -0.05 3.22 14.13
C PRO A 107 -0.41 1.78 14.53
N GLY A 108 0.23 1.25 15.57
CA GLY A 108 -0.01 -0.09 16.10
C GLY A 108 1.24 -0.73 16.68
N GLU A 109 1.19 -2.05 16.86
CA GLU A 109 2.33 -2.88 17.24
C GLU A 109 3.26 -3.08 16.03
N LEU A 110 4.47 -2.54 16.10
CA LEU A 110 5.49 -2.70 15.07
C LEU A 110 5.99 -4.15 14.99
N ILE A 111 5.90 -4.76 13.81
CA ILE A 111 6.37 -6.13 13.56
C ILE A 111 7.42 -6.22 12.45
N TYR A 112 7.62 -5.14 11.71
CA TYR A 112 8.58 -5.07 10.60
C TYR A 112 8.95 -3.61 10.33
N GLU A 113 10.21 -3.37 9.98
CA GLU A 113 10.71 -2.07 9.57
C GLU A 113 11.85 -2.24 8.56
N ASP A 114 11.83 -1.45 7.49
CA ASP A 114 12.92 -1.30 6.52
C ASP A 114 13.21 0.19 6.26
N ALA A 115 14.00 0.54 5.24
CA ALA A 115 14.34 1.93 4.92
C ALA A 115 13.13 2.77 4.46
N PHE A 116 12.09 2.16 3.91
CA PHE A 116 10.96 2.79 3.23
C PHE A 116 9.66 2.71 4.04
N GLN A 117 9.43 1.62 4.78
CA GLN A 117 8.14 1.32 5.39
C GLN A 117 8.28 0.63 6.76
N ILE A 118 7.18 0.67 7.50
CA ILE A 118 6.92 -0.17 8.66
C ILE A 118 5.73 -1.08 8.38
N ALA A 119 5.63 -2.20 9.08
CA ALA A 119 4.39 -2.95 9.18
C ALA A 119 3.94 -3.03 10.63
N VAL A 120 2.65 -2.81 10.83
CA VAL A 120 2.01 -2.83 12.15
C VAL A 120 0.83 -3.78 12.16
N LYS A 121 0.56 -4.37 13.32
CA LYS A 121 -0.71 -5.04 13.64
C LYS A 121 -1.37 -4.33 14.82
N ASN A 122 -2.59 -4.73 15.17
CA ASN A 122 -3.31 -4.20 16.34
C ASN A 122 -3.27 -2.66 16.40
N GLN A 123 -3.86 -2.00 15.40
CA GLN A 123 -3.84 -0.54 15.31
C GLN A 123 -4.25 0.09 16.65
N THR A 124 -3.40 0.98 17.18
CA THR A 124 -3.59 1.61 18.48
C THR A 124 -4.93 2.33 18.55
N GLU A 125 -5.72 2.04 19.59
CA GLU A 125 -6.96 2.76 19.83
C GLU A 125 -6.68 4.24 20.14
N GLY A 126 -7.47 5.14 19.56
CA GLY A 126 -7.34 6.58 19.80
C GLY A 126 -6.19 7.26 19.07
N ILE A 127 -5.41 6.54 18.23
CA ILE A 127 -4.41 7.19 17.39
C ILE A 127 -5.04 8.20 16.43
N VAL A 128 -4.41 9.36 16.32
CA VAL A 128 -4.82 10.40 15.37
C VAL A 128 -4.28 10.05 13.98
N ILE A 129 -5.20 9.70 13.08
CA ILE A 129 -4.91 9.48 11.65
C ILE A 129 -5.74 10.49 10.85
N ILE A 130 -5.05 11.28 10.03
CA ILE A 130 -5.70 12.24 9.13
C ILE A 130 -5.76 11.61 7.75
N THR A 131 -6.97 11.45 7.20
CA THR A 131 -7.20 10.88 5.87
C THR A 131 -7.74 11.92 4.90
N LYS A 132 -7.12 12.04 3.73
CA LYS A 132 -7.54 12.91 2.61
C LYS A 132 -7.68 12.10 1.31
N GLU A 133 -8.64 12.48 0.47
CA GLU A 133 -8.73 11.95 -0.91
C GLU A 133 -7.57 12.55 -1.74
N LEU A 134 -6.96 11.73 -2.59
CA LEU A 134 -5.91 12.12 -3.53
C LEU A 134 -6.47 12.65 -4.86
#